data_AF-A0A9E6EXW5-F1
#
_entry.id   AF-A0A9E6EXW5-F1
#
_cell.length_a   1.000
_cell.length_b   1.000
_cell.length_c   1.000
_cell.angle_alpha   90.00
_cell.angle_beta   90.00
_cell.angle_gamma   90.00
#
_symmetry.space_group_name_H-M   'P 1'
#
loop_
_entity.id
_entity.type
_entity.pdbx_description
1 polymer ?
#
loop_
_entity_poly.entity_id
_entity_poly.type
_entity_poly.pdbx_seq_one_letter_code
_entity_poly.pdbx_strand_id
1 'polypeptide(L)'
;MNTNQYFWDFGNGTASFYTSENHGDSVTYTYNTPGNFTPSVILKDSLGCTYAISGNPVSIDKLIANFSFGDAIRCDLSNISFYNSSSFYFPATYIWDFGDGDSSNYTTASHFYNSSGIYHVNLSATSSMGC
;
A
#
# COMPACT_ATOMS: atom_id res chain seq x y z
N MET A 1 40.31 10.38 -1.43
CA MET A 1 39.59 10.50 -0.15
C MET A 1 39.40 9.08 0.36
N ASN A 2 39.98 8.72 1.51
CA ASN A 2 39.85 7.37 2.06
C ASN A 2 38.66 7.36 3.02
N THR A 3 37.51 6.92 2.53
CA THR A 3 36.31 6.67 3.33
C THR A 3 36.51 5.38 4.12
N ASN A 4 36.44 5.46 5.45
CA ASN A 4 36.64 4.30 6.33
C ASN A 4 35.32 3.78 6.92
N GLN A 5 34.22 4.55 6.85
CA GLN A 5 32.92 4.17 7.43
C GLN A 5 31.75 4.61 6.54
N TYR A 6 30.78 3.70 6.36
CA TYR A 6 29.48 3.93 5.74
C TYR A 6 28.41 3.83 6.84
N PHE A 7 27.43 4.71 6.81
CA PHE A 7 26.22 4.62 7.62
C PHE A 7 24.99 4.72 6.72
N TRP A 8 24.10 3.75 6.81
CA TRP A 8 22.87 3.73 6.00
C TRP A 8 21.68 4.20 6.84
N ASP A 9 20.94 5.17 6.31
CA ASP A 9 19.65 5.61 6.85
C ASP A 9 18.57 5.30 5.82
N PHE A 10 17.55 4.53 6.20
CA PHE A 10 16.48 4.12 5.29
C PHE A 10 15.26 5.05 5.32
N GLY A 11 15.34 6.17 6.05
CA GLY A 11 14.32 7.22 6.07
C GLY A 11 13.04 6.86 6.85
N ASN A 12 13.02 5.75 7.57
CA ASN A 12 11.86 5.26 8.32
C ASN A 12 11.84 5.69 9.81
N GLY A 13 12.69 6.64 10.19
CA GLY A 13 12.80 7.14 11.57
C GLY A 13 13.40 6.15 12.57
N THR A 14 13.72 4.92 12.14
CA THR A 14 14.47 3.97 12.95
C THR A 14 15.93 4.10 12.56
N ALA A 15 16.75 4.69 13.44
CA ALA A 15 18.18 4.82 13.23
C ALA A 15 18.84 3.44 13.28
N SER A 16 18.85 2.75 12.14
CA SER A 16 19.49 1.45 11.99
C SER A 16 20.91 1.71 11.53
N PHE A 17 21.82 1.85 12.47
CA PHE A 17 23.22 2.13 12.20
C PHE A 17 23.89 0.85 11.69
N TYR A 18 24.09 0.74 10.38
CA TYR A 18 24.94 -0.29 9.79
C TYR A 18 26.34 0.30 9.59
N THR A 19 27.35 -0.29 10.23
CA THR A 19 28.75 0.07 10.03
C THR A 19 29.37 -0.76 8.90
N SER A 20 30.46 -0.25 8.33
CA SER A 20 31.28 -0.93 7.32
C SER A 20 31.83 -2.30 7.77
N GLU A 21 31.83 -2.60 9.07
CA GLU A 21 32.24 -3.90 9.63
C GLU A 21 31.23 -5.02 9.36
N ASN A 22 29.94 -4.70 9.12
CA ASN A 22 28.90 -5.70 8.88
C ASN A 22 28.39 -5.70 7.43
N HIS A 23 28.49 -4.58 6.72
CA HIS A 23 28.07 -4.45 5.33
C HIS A 23 28.98 -3.44 4.61
N GLY A 24 29.48 -3.82 3.42
CA GLY A 24 30.36 -2.97 2.60
C GLY A 24 29.63 -1.79 1.94
N ASP A 25 29.93 -1.53 0.67
CA ASP A 25 29.30 -0.51 -0.18
C ASP A 25 27.87 -0.86 -0.66
N SER A 26 27.31 -1.97 -0.17
CA SER A 26 25.98 -2.47 -0.50
C SER A 26 25.29 -3.06 0.73
N VAL A 27 23.99 -2.79 0.87
CA VAL A 27 23.13 -3.31 1.93
C VAL A 27 21.72 -3.58 1.38
N THR A 28 21.03 -4.57 1.96
CA THR A 28 19.62 -4.86 1.67
C THR A 28 18.77 -4.52 2.89
N TYR A 29 17.65 -3.83 2.68
CA TYR A 29 16.69 -3.49 3.72
C TYR A 29 15.27 -3.82 3.26
N THR A 30 14.43 -4.30 4.18
CA THR A 30 13.01 -4.61 3.92
C THR A 30 12.12 -3.68 4.72
N TYR A 31 11.30 -2.90 4.01
CA TYR A 31 10.28 -2.05 4.63
C TYR A 31 9.02 -2.88 4.94
N ASN A 32 8.66 -2.99 6.22
CA ASN A 32 7.50 -3.77 6.68
C ASN A 32 6.23 -2.93 6.89
N THR A 33 6.34 -1.61 6.73
CA THR A 33 5.26 -0.64 6.94
C THR A 33 5.08 0.21 5.69
N PRO A 34 3.84 0.50 5.27
CA PRO A 34 3.61 1.40 4.15
C PRO A 34 4.09 2.81 4.46
N GLY A 35 4.57 3.52 3.45
CA GLY A 35 5.23 4.80 3.63
C GLY A 35 5.96 5.31 2.41
N ASN A 36 6.34 6.58 2.47
CA ASN A 36 7.33 7.18 1.57
C ASN A 36 8.65 7.32 2.34
N PHE A 37 9.72 6.77 1.79
CA PHE A 37 11.03 6.73 2.41
C PHE A 37 12.07 7.27 1.44
N THR A 38 12.99 8.10 1.94
CA THR A 38 14.14 8.56 1.16
C THR A 38 15.40 8.03 1.83
N PRO A 39 15.95 6.89 1.37
CA PRO A 39 17.17 6.35 1.93
C PRO A 39 18.36 7.27 1.64
N SER A 40 19.38 7.23 2.50
CA SER A 40 20.64 7.94 2.31
C SER A 40 21.81 7.13 2.88
N VAL A 41 23.00 7.40 2.36
CA VAL A 41 24.26 6.92 2.93
C VAL A 41 25.06 8.09 3.43
N ILE A 42 25.56 7.99 4.66
CA ILE A 42 26.44 8.97 5.29
C ILE A 42 27.83 8.38 5.28
N LEU A 43 28.73 9.05 4.57
CA LEU A 43 30.15 8.73 4.53
C LEU A 43 30.84 9.43 5.69
N LYS A 44 31.77 8.74 6.35
CA LYS A 44 32.64 9.36 7.36
C LYS A 44 34.10 9.04 7.08
N ASP A 45 34.94 10.07 7.07
CA ASP A 45 36.39 9.92 6.91
C ASP A 45 37.10 9.63 8.24
N SER A 46 38.41 9.38 8.18
CA SER A 46 39.23 9.13 9.36
C SER A 46 39.40 10.32 10.30
N LEU A 47 39.08 11.54 9.84
CA LEU A 47 39.14 12.77 10.62
C LEU A 47 37.78 13.10 11.27
N GLY A 48 36.74 12.34 10.93
CA GLY A 48 35.40 12.47 11.48
C GLY A 48 34.46 13.36 10.68
N CYS A 49 34.88 13.88 9.53
CA CYS A 49 34.00 14.64 8.64
C CYS A 49 32.94 13.71 8.03
N THR A 50 31.70 14.18 7.97
CA THR A 50 30.58 13.41 7.41
C THR A 50 30.01 14.06 6.16
N TYR A 51 29.53 13.23 5.24
CA TYR A 51 28.86 13.67 4.02
C TYR A 51 27.70 12.73 3.70
N ALA A 52 26.49 13.28 3.54
CA ALA A 52 25.29 12.51 3.24
C ALA A 52 24.97 12.53 1.75
N ILE A 53 24.68 11.35 1.20
CA ILE A 53 24.25 11.15 -0.18
C ILE A 53 22.84 10.55 -0.12
N SER A 54 21.85 11.28 -0.61
CA SER A 54 20.47 10.79 -0.71
C SER A 54 20.30 9.88 -1.93
N GLY A 55 19.58 8.78 -1.74
CA GLY A 55 19.11 7.91 -2.80
C GLY A 55 17.78 8.38 -3.40
N ASN A 56 17.23 7.55 -4.29
CA ASN A 56 15.91 7.76 -4.85
C ASN A 56 14.81 7.44 -3.82
N PRO A 57 13.68 8.15 -3.82
CA PRO A 57 12.57 7.83 -2.94
C PRO A 57 11.99 6.45 -3.25
N VAL A 58 11.54 5.77 -2.20
CA VAL A 58 10.90 4.45 -2.22
C VAL A 58 9.51 4.60 -1.59
N SER A 59 8.48 4.15 -2.30
CA SER A 59 7.10 4.16 -1.82
C SER A 59 6.63 2.72 -1.60
N ILE A 60 6.19 2.43 -0.38
CA ILE A 60 5.67 1.13 0.03
C ILE A 60 4.16 1.28 0.20
N ASP A 61 3.40 0.64 -0.67
CA ASP A 61 1.95 0.71 -0.65
C ASP A 61 1.33 -0.39 0.24
N LYS A 62 0.11 -0.12 0.69
CA LYS A 62 -0.77 -1.08 1.36
C LYS A 62 -2.21 -0.77 0.98
N LEU A 63 -2.85 -1.72 0.33
CA LEU A 63 -4.28 -1.74 0.03
C LEU A 63 -4.85 -3.07 0.51
N ILE A 64 -5.90 -3.02 1.32
CA ILE A 64 -6.66 -4.18 1.76
C ILE A 64 -8.10 -3.97 1.32
N ALA A 65 -8.51 -4.67 0.28
CA ALA A 65 -9.88 -4.67 -0.20
C ALA A 65 -10.78 -5.37 0.82
N ASN A 66 -11.88 -4.72 1.18
CA ASN A 66 -12.89 -5.28 2.08
C ASN A 66 -14.25 -4.65 1.81
N PHE A 67 -15.31 -5.44 1.99
CA PHE A 67 -16.67 -4.95 1.86
C PHE A 67 -17.66 -5.72 2.72
N SER A 68 -18.83 -5.12 2.90
CA SER A 68 -20.00 -5.76 3.47
C SER A 68 -21.26 -5.39 2.69
N PHE A 69 -22.31 -6.16 2.88
CA PHE A 69 -23.63 -5.89 2.36
C PHE A 69 -24.68 -6.39 3.35
N GLY A 70 -25.94 -6.04 3.11
CA GLY A 70 -27.07 -6.56 3.87
C GLY A 70 -27.22 -8.08 3.74
N ASP A 71 -28.34 -8.64 4.20
CA ASP A 71 -28.48 -10.10 4.22
C ASP A 71 -28.31 -10.71 2.81
N ALA A 72 -27.51 -11.77 2.75
CA ALA A 72 -27.14 -12.44 1.52
C ALA A 72 -28.27 -13.21 0.84
N ILE A 73 -29.41 -13.37 1.54
CA ILE A 73 -30.59 -14.04 1.03
C ILE A 73 -31.78 -13.10 1.20
N ARG A 74 -32.46 -12.83 0.10
CA ARG A 74 -33.68 -12.03 0.03
C ARG A 74 -34.77 -12.86 -0.65
N CYS A 75 -35.95 -12.86 -0.05
CA CYS A 75 -37.14 -13.50 -0.63
C CYS A 75 -38.02 -12.47 -1.37
N ASP A 76 -37.65 -11.19 -1.32
CA ASP A 76 -38.31 -10.07 -1.96
C ASP A 76 -37.39 -9.43 -3.00
N LEU A 77 -38.01 -8.80 -4.01
CA LEU A 77 -37.30 -7.96 -4.97
C LEU A 77 -37.07 -6.61 -4.30
N SER A 78 -35.90 -6.46 -3.67
CA SER A 78 -35.49 -5.25 -2.97
C SER A 78 -34.09 -4.81 -3.39
N ASN A 79 -33.79 -3.54 -3.14
CA ASN A 79 -32.48 -2.97 -3.43
C ASN A 79 -31.49 -3.42 -2.35
N ILE A 80 -30.33 -3.97 -2.75
CA ILE A 80 -29.29 -4.38 -1.81
C ILE A 80 -28.24 -3.27 -1.72
N SER A 81 -27.91 -2.87 -0.49
CA SER A 81 -26.86 -1.89 -0.24
C SER A 81 -25.52 -2.59 0.01
N PHE A 82 -24.49 -2.10 -0.66
CA PHE A 82 -23.11 -2.55 -0.61
C PHE A 82 -22.23 -1.44 -0.05
N TYR A 83 -21.39 -1.79 0.93
CA TYR A 83 -20.56 -0.87 1.67
C TYR A 83 -19.10 -1.26 1.50
N ASN A 84 -18.30 -0.34 0.96
CA ASN A 84 -16.86 -0.51 0.90
C ASN A 84 -16.24 -0.21 2.27
N SER A 85 -15.52 -1.18 2.84
CA SER A 85 -14.77 -1.07 4.09
C SER A 85 -13.26 -1.28 3.89
N SER A 86 -12.79 -1.11 2.66
CA SER A 86 -11.39 -1.24 2.27
C SER A 86 -10.52 -0.21 3.01
N SER A 87 -9.28 -0.59 3.28
CA SER A 87 -8.28 0.29 3.90
C SER A 87 -7.09 0.47 2.97
N PHE A 88 -6.54 1.69 2.95
CA PHE A 88 -5.46 2.05 2.04
C PHE A 88 -4.48 3.02 2.71
N TYR A 89 -3.22 2.97 2.29
CA TYR A 89 -2.23 3.99 2.62
C TYR A 89 -2.21 5.11 1.58
N PHE A 90 -2.14 4.76 0.30
CA PHE A 90 -2.30 5.70 -0.81
C PHE A 90 -3.75 5.73 -1.31
N PRO A 91 -4.27 6.87 -1.79
CA PRO A 91 -5.64 6.96 -2.27
C PRO A 91 -5.99 5.85 -3.26
N ALA A 92 -7.17 5.25 -3.11
CA ALA A 92 -7.61 4.15 -3.96
C ALA A 92 -8.95 4.44 -4.64
N THR A 93 -9.13 3.87 -5.82
CA THR A 93 -10.39 3.84 -6.58
C THR A 93 -11.02 2.46 -6.52
N TYR A 94 -12.33 2.39 -6.75
CA TYR A 94 -13.10 1.16 -6.57
C TYR A 94 -14.09 0.92 -7.71
N ILE A 95 -14.31 -0.35 -8.01
CA ILE A 95 -15.33 -0.81 -8.95
C ILE A 95 -16.03 -2.00 -8.33
N TRP A 96 -17.34 -1.88 -8.17
CA TRP A 96 -18.26 -2.97 -7.88
C TRP A 96 -18.65 -3.68 -9.16
N ASP A 97 -18.66 -5.00 -9.11
CA ASP A 97 -19.32 -5.88 -10.06
C ASP A 97 -20.40 -6.64 -9.28
N PHE A 98 -21.66 -6.46 -9.66
CA PHE A 98 -22.79 -7.09 -8.97
C PHE A 98 -23.03 -8.54 -9.43
N GLY A 99 -22.31 -9.02 -10.44
CA GLY A 99 -22.40 -10.40 -10.94
C GLY A 99 -23.56 -10.65 -11.90
N ASP A 100 -24.30 -9.62 -12.30
CA ASP A 100 -25.36 -9.65 -13.31
C ASP A 100 -25.04 -8.83 -14.57
N GLY A 101 -23.82 -8.28 -14.64
CA GLY A 101 -23.33 -7.44 -15.74
C GLY A 101 -23.34 -5.94 -15.43
N ASP A 102 -24.01 -5.52 -14.35
CA ASP A 102 -23.99 -4.13 -13.89
C ASP A 102 -22.82 -3.87 -12.93
N SER A 103 -22.39 -2.61 -12.88
CA SER A 103 -21.25 -2.17 -12.08
C SER A 103 -21.45 -0.77 -11.50
N SER A 104 -20.63 -0.41 -10.52
CA SER A 104 -20.66 0.89 -9.87
C SER A 104 -19.28 1.32 -9.40
N ASN A 105 -18.98 2.62 -9.44
CA ASN A 105 -17.72 3.18 -8.92
C ASN A 105 -17.91 3.99 -7.63
N TYR A 106 -19.12 3.94 -7.04
CA TYR A 106 -19.40 4.62 -5.78
C TYR A 106 -18.86 3.84 -4.58
N THR A 107 -18.41 4.55 -3.54
CA THR A 107 -17.92 3.92 -2.29
C THR A 107 -19.02 3.10 -1.59
N THR A 108 -20.23 3.62 -1.58
CA THR A 108 -21.44 2.90 -1.17
C THR A 108 -22.32 2.80 -2.40
N ALA A 109 -22.71 1.57 -2.75
CA ALA A 109 -23.55 1.32 -3.90
C ALA A 109 -24.86 0.65 -3.48
N SER A 110 -25.88 0.80 -4.31
CA SER A 110 -27.15 0.11 -4.12
C SER A 110 -27.56 -0.49 -5.45
N HIS A 111 -27.88 -1.78 -5.45
CA HIS A 111 -28.19 -2.52 -6.67
C HIS A 111 -29.44 -3.39 -6.54
N PHE A 112 -30.26 -3.37 -7.59
CA PHE A 112 -31.53 -4.09 -7.66
C PHE A 112 -31.43 -5.24 -8.68
N TYR A 113 -31.65 -6.46 -8.23
CA TYR A 113 -31.63 -7.65 -9.08
C TYR A 113 -33.01 -7.91 -9.69
N ASN A 114 -33.11 -7.84 -11.01
CA ASN A 114 -34.38 -8.01 -11.74
C ASN A 114 -34.90 -9.45 -11.77
N SER A 115 -34.09 -10.43 -11.38
CA SER A 115 -34.44 -11.86 -11.41
C SER A 115 -33.87 -12.57 -10.19
N SER A 116 -34.52 -13.65 -9.78
CA SER A 116 -33.98 -14.52 -8.74
C SER A 116 -32.79 -15.29 -9.27
N GLY A 117 -31.75 -15.41 -8.46
CA GLY A 117 -30.50 -16.06 -8.86
C GLY A 117 -29.45 -15.96 -7.77
N ILE A 118 -28.32 -16.63 -8.00
CA ILE A 118 -27.11 -16.49 -7.19
C ILE A 118 -26.19 -15.53 -7.94
N TYR A 119 -25.84 -14.43 -7.30
CA TYR A 119 -24.98 -13.39 -7.86
C TYR A 119 -23.68 -13.31 -7.08
N HIS A 120 -22.55 -13.33 -7.78
CA HIS A 120 -21.22 -13.24 -7.19
C HIS A 120 -20.73 -11.80 -7.23
N VAL A 121 -20.92 -11.10 -6.13
CA VAL A 121 -20.52 -9.69 -6.01
C VAL A 121 -19.02 -9.60 -5.74
N ASN A 122 -18.33 -8.76 -6.50
CA ASN A 122 -16.92 -8.47 -6.35
C ASN A 122 -16.68 -6.97 -6.15
N LEU A 123 -15.73 -6.63 -5.29
CA LEU A 123 -15.20 -5.28 -5.16
C LEU A 123 -13.73 -5.31 -5.60
N SER A 124 -13.43 -4.62 -6.68
CA SER A 124 -12.05 -4.37 -7.11
C SER A 124 -11.60 -3.01 -6.58
N ALA A 125 -10.46 -2.99 -5.88
CA ALA A 125 -9.83 -1.78 -5.41
C ALA A 125 -8.48 -1.61 -6.11
N THR A 126 -8.12 -0.37 -6.45
CA THR A 126 -6.82 -0.06 -7.07
C THR A 126 -6.25 1.18 -6.42
N SER A 127 -5.04 1.08 -5.89
CA SER A 127 -4.36 2.24 -5.30
C SER A 127 -3.81 3.17 -6.37
N SER A 128 -3.51 4.42 -6.01
CA SER A 128 -2.83 5.37 -6.90
C SER A 128 -1.42 4.93 -7.29
N MET A 129 -0.85 3.94 -6.60
CA MET A 129 0.44 3.32 -6.91
C MET A 129 0.30 2.12 -7.86
N GLY A 130 -0.93 1.70 -8.18
CA GLY A 130 -1.22 0.61 -9.12
C GLY A 130 -1.29 -0.78 -8.51
N CYS A 131 -1.37 -0.89 -7.17
CA CYS A 131 -1.63 -2.15 -6.48
C CYS A 131 -3.12 -2.46 -6.40
#